data_AF-A0A3N5R9X6-F1
#
_entry.id   AF-A0A3N5R9X6-F1
#
_cell.length_a   1.000
_cell.length_b   1.000
_cell.length_c   1.000
_cell.angle_alpha   90.00
_cell.angle_beta   90.00
_cell.angle_gamma   90.00
#
_symmetry.space_group_name_H-M   'P 1'
#
loop_
_entity.id
_entity.type
_entity.pdbx_description
1 polymer ?
#
loop_
_entity_poly.entity_id
_entity_poly.type
_entity_poly.pdbx_seq_one_letter_code
_entity_poly.pdbx_strand_id
1 'polypeptide(L)' 'MLNKNYSKKGDFCRVTFKLSPDVQAKKASLCGEFNNWDQEQNPMKRL' A
#
# COMPACT_ATOMS: atom_id res chain seq x y z
N MET A 1 4.04 9.29 -5.44
CA MET A 1 5.42 9.26 -4.90
C MET A 1 5.52 8.13 -3.89
N LEU A 2 6.43 7.18 -4.12
CA LEU A 2 6.62 6.00 -3.26
C LEU A 2 7.51 6.38 -2.07
N ASN A 3 6.97 6.31 -0.85
CA ASN A 3 7.76 6.56 0.36
C ASN A 3 8.28 5.22 0.90
N LYS A 4 9.60 5.10 1.05
CA LYS A 4 10.29 3.92 1.61
C LYS A 4 11.02 4.32 2.89
N ASN A 5 10.81 3.59 3.97
CA ASN A 5 11.49 3.78 5.25
C ASN A 5 12.10 2.45 5.70
N TYR A 6 13.43 2.40 5.74
CA TYR A 6 14.18 1.18 6.09
C TYR A 6 14.39 1.11 7.61
N SER A 7 14.31 -0.11 8.16
CA SER A 7 14.66 -0.36 9.56
C SER A 7 16.14 -0.09 9.79
N LYS A 8 16.53 0.19 11.04
CA LYS A 8 17.93 0.48 11.41
C LYS A 8 18.91 -0.64 11.03
N LYS A 9 18.44 -1.89 10.99
CA LYS A 9 19.23 -3.08 10.61
C LYS A 9 19.18 -3.38 9.11
N GLY A 10 18.25 -2.78 8.36
CA GLY A 10 18.06 -3.01 6.92
C GLY A 10 17.14 -4.17 6.57
N ASP A 11 16.75 -5.00 7.54
CA ASP A 11 15.97 -6.22 7.32
C ASP A 11 14.54 -5.97 6.82
N PHE A 12 13.99 -4.77 7.05
CA PHE A 12 12.62 -4.43 6.68
C PHE A 12 12.55 -3.04 6.04
N CYS A 13 11.73 -2.90 5.01
CA CYS A 13 11.39 -1.62 4.38
C CYS A 13 9.87 -1.40 4.49
N ARG A 14 9.46 -0.36 5.21
CA ARG A 14 8.08 0.11 5.23
C ARG A 14 7.81 0.96 4.00
N VAL A 15 6.77 0.62 3.26
CA VAL A 15 6.38 1.34 2.03
C VAL A 15 4.99 1.94 2.22
N THR A 16 4.81 3.21 1.84
CA THR A 16 3.49 3.87 1.84
C THR A 16 3.02 4.12 0.42
N PHE A 17 1.83 3.60 0.12
CA PHE A 17 1.12 3.81 -1.13
C PHE A 17 0.03 4.87 -0.94
N LYS A 18 -0.14 5.74 -1.93
CA LYS A 18 -1.18 6.77 -1.95
C LYS A 18 -1.90 6.71 -3.29
N LEU A 19 -3.22 6.67 -3.25
CA LEU A 19 -4.09 6.80 -4.42
C LEU A 19 -4.48 8.27 -4.56
N SER A 20 -4.43 8.82 -5.79
CA SER A 20 -4.85 10.20 -6.02
C SER A 20 -6.36 10.36 -5.73
N PRO A 21 -6.80 11.46 -5.09
CA PRO A 21 -8.22 11.74 -4.90
C PRO A 21 -9.00 11.84 -6.22
N ASP A 22 -8.35 12.16 -7.34
CA ASP A 22 -8.96 12.30 -8.67
C ASP A 22 -9.63 11.02 -9.18
N VAL A 23 -9.23 9.86 -8.65
CA VAL A 23 -9.79 8.56 -9.02
C VAL A 23 -11.22 8.37 -8.47
N GLN A 24 -11.63 9.19 -7.49
CA GLN A 24 -12.96 9.15 -6.86
C GLN A 24 -13.39 7.74 -6.38
N ALA A 25 -12.42 6.92 -5.98
CA ALA A 25 -12.68 5.54 -5.55
C ALA A 25 -13.40 5.49 -4.19
N LYS A 26 -14.45 4.66 -4.09
CA LYS A 26 -15.15 4.39 -2.82
C LYS A 26 -14.32 3.53 -1.86
N LYS A 27 -13.60 2.55 -2.40
CA LYS A 27 -12.69 1.63 -1.71
C LYS A 27 -11.51 1.33 -2.63
N ALA A 28 -10.36 1.00 -2.04
CA ALA A 28 -9.17 0.56 -2.77
C ALA A 28 -8.42 -0.47 -1.91
N SER A 29 -7.80 -1.45 -2.57
CA SER A 29 -6.94 -2.46 -1.94
C SER A 29 -5.62 -2.56 -2.68
N LEU A 30 -4.53 -2.80 -1.95
CA LEU A 30 -3.21 -3.02 -2.55
C LEU A 30 -3.04 -4.51 -2.85
N CYS A 31 -2.94 -4.85 -4.14
CA CYS A 31 -2.84 -6.24 -4.61
C CYS A 31 -1.56 -6.46 -5.41
N GLY A 32 -0.95 -7.63 -5.27
CA GLY A 32 0.19 -8.08 -6.05
C GLY A 32 0.64 -9.47 -5.62
N GLU A 33 1.79 -9.92 -6.14
CA GLU A 33 2.32 -11.25 -5.82
C GLU A 33 2.56 -11.45 -4.31
N PHE A 34 2.97 -10.40 -3.59
CA PHE A 34 3.24 -10.45 -2.14
C PHE A 34 2.00 -10.79 -1.29
N ASN A 35 0.79 -10.69 -1.84
CA ASN A 35 -0.44 -11.10 -1.17
C ASN A 35 -1.31 -12.01 -2.05
N ASN A 36 -0.72 -12.71 -3.02
CA ASN A 36 -1.44 -13.59 -3.95
C ASN A 36 -2.63 -12.92 -4.66
N TRP A 37 -2.53 -11.61 -4.94
CA TRP A 37 -3.61 -10.81 -5.53
C TRP A 37 -4.92 -10.78 -4.72
N ASP A 38 -4.85 -11.09 -3.42
CA ASP A 38 -5.99 -11.08 -2.51
C ASP A 38 -6.47 -9.64 -2.22
N GLN A 39 -7.73 -9.36 -2.52
CA GLN A 39 -8.33 -8.03 -2.38
C GLN A 39 -8.75 -7.69 -0.94
N GLU A 40 -8.86 -8.69 -0.06
CA GLU A 40 -9.34 -8.54 1.31
C GLU A 40 -8.20 -8.34 2.32
N GLN A 41 -7.00 -8.82 2.02
CA GLN A 41 -5.87 -8.74 2.94
C GLN A 41 -5.36 -7.31 3.21
N ASN A 42 -5.34 -6.45 2.20
CA ASN A 42 -4.68 -5.13 2.28
C ASN A 42 -5.60 -3.97 1.86
N PRO A 43 -6.71 -3.68 2.59
CA PRO A 43 -7.57 -2.55 2.31
C PRO A 43 -6.87 -1.22 2.63
N MET A 44 -6.96 -0.25 1.73
CA MET A 44 -6.44 1.10 1.93
C MET A 44 -7.37 1.91 2.83
N LYS A 45 -6.78 2.79 3.65
CA LYS A 45 -7.53 3.75 4.48
C LYS A 45 -7.73 5.05 3.72
N ARG A 46 -8.93 5.62 3.82
CA ARG A 46 -9.22 6.98 3.36
C ARG A 46 -8.67 7.97 4.40
N LEU A 47 -7.84 8.90 3.93
CA LEU A 47 -7.25 9.98 4.73
C LEU A 47 -8.04 11.27 4.55
#